data_AF-A0A7M5UXP3-F1
#
_entry.id   AF-A0A7M5UXP3-F1
#
_cell.length_a   1.000
_cell.length_b   1.000
_cell.length_c   1.000
_cell.angle_alpha   90.00
_cell.angle_beta   90.00
_cell.angle_gamma   90.00
#
_symmetry.space_group_name_H-M   'P 1'
#
loop_
_entity.id
_entity.type
_entity.pdbx_description
1 polymer ?
#
loop_
_entity_poly.entity_id
_entity_poly.type
_entity_poly.pdbx_seq_one_letter_code
_entity_poly.pdbx_strand_id
1 'polypeptide(L)'
;MKLFLVLLLVAAVAAVPHCPHGDCDCKCPCHRELKLKEHSDNQVRAVLKSLRTIDDEAIVNFCANLENGNYAHPTGCEKYVACANHIAYTMPCPAGLHFNHVLNKCLEPEEAHCLMFAGETTFAAKGRKPGRVSLAHLPSGLISQVRLEHVSGSVTCTQNVAPSYWGCNNNQATYTSEIIGTLITDAVETKIFEKERLPGFTGNSPFITFNSAVMDIPAVHTSELTDLELLVWYNEDFNQETTSDDSGEHVIRVLVTMDTDVDLELATRQSEQKTKTAQEEIPMDEECVGRADGNYIHPYECGLYLTCSNENTYVMKCPAGLHFHFELNMCHYPEIVQCQILVGQVTFAAKGNKPGVLKLDNTLSGEITQIRLDFVSGFVKCSTNSEPSKWGCNNSPSSNFPTERIGVQITNKLEQTLFKEDKMTGKTGNSQSITFNSNKNEISTEPIRIADLPEREIQVWYIEDMGNGDSEYDNSGEVTCKVYVSVL
;
A
#
# COMPACT_ATOMS: atom_id res chain seq x y z
N MET A 1 4.19 -6.02 27.07
CA MET A 1 3.81 -5.93 28.51
C MET A 1 2.29 -5.88 28.77
N LYS A 2 1.43 -5.52 27.79
CA LYS A 2 -0.04 -5.49 27.97
C LYS A 2 -0.73 -6.87 27.85
N LEU A 3 -0.14 -7.83 27.14
CA LEU A 3 -0.71 -9.18 26.99
C LEU A 3 -0.59 -10.04 28.27
N PHE A 4 0.45 -9.80 29.08
CA PHE A 4 0.67 -10.49 30.36
C PHE A 4 -0.32 -10.05 31.46
N LEU A 5 -0.88 -8.85 31.34
CA LEU A 5 -1.90 -8.34 32.27
C LEU A 5 -3.29 -8.95 32.01
N VAL A 6 -3.57 -9.35 30.76
CA VAL A 6 -4.85 -9.95 30.34
C VAL A 6 -4.99 -11.39 30.86
N LEU A 7 -3.90 -12.16 30.88
CA LEU A 7 -3.90 -13.53 31.41
C LEU A 7 -4.08 -13.60 32.94
N LEU A 8 -3.64 -12.58 33.68
CA LEU A 8 -3.84 -12.48 35.14
C LEU A 8 -5.28 -12.11 35.52
N LEU A 9 -6.00 -11.39 34.65
CA LEU A 9 -7.42 -11.03 34.87
C LEU A 9 -8.37 -12.20 34.59
N VAL A 10 -8.05 -13.07 33.63
CA VAL A 10 -8.87 -14.26 33.32
C VAL A 10 -8.78 -15.33 34.42
N ALA A 11 -7.65 -15.44 35.12
CA ALA A 11 -7.47 -16.41 36.21
C ALA A 11 -8.24 -16.06 37.51
N ALA A 12 -8.65 -14.79 37.70
CA ALA A 12 -9.35 -14.35 38.90
C ALA A 12 -10.87 -14.61 38.90
N VAL A 13 -11.44 -15.09 37.78
CA VAL A 13 -12.90 -15.27 37.60
C VAL A 13 -13.37 -16.70 37.95
N ALA A 14 -12.47 -17.63 38.28
CA ALA A 14 -12.80 -19.04 38.50
C ALA A 14 -12.81 -19.50 39.98
N ALA A 15 -13.20 -18.64 40.93
CA ALA A 15 -13.41 -19.04 42.33
C ALA A 15 -14.84 -18.76 42.77
N VAL A 16 -15.73 -19.73 42.57
CA VAL A 16 -17.11 -19.72 43.09
C VAL A 16 -17.13 -20.48 44.43
N PRO A 17 -17.44 -19.85 45.58
CA PRO A 17 -17.81 -20.60 46.76
C PRO A 17 -19.26 -21.09 46.60
N HIS A 18 -19.47 -22.41 46.77
CA HIS A 18 -20.80 -22.99 46.92
C HIS A 18 -21.47 -22.48 48.21
N CYS A 19 -22.72 -22.02 48.12
CA CYS A 19 -23.61 -21.90 49.27
C CYS A 19 -24.59 -23.08 49.28
N PRO A 20 -24.65 -23.90 50.36
CA PRO A 20 -25.58 -25.01 50.49
C PRO A 20 -26.90 -24.57 51.14
N HIS A 21 -28.00 -25.06 50.56
CA HIS A 21 -29.37 -25.15 51.11
C HIS A 21 -30.07 -23.89 51.64
N GLY A 22 -31.40 -23.88 51.44
CA GLY A 22 -32.22 -22.68 51.51
C GLY A 22 -32.65 -22.27 52.91
N ASP A 23 -32.76 -20.97 53.09
CA ASP A 23 -33.86 -20.31 53.79
C ASP A 23 -33.82 -18.82 53.43
N CYS A 24 -34.99 -18.26 53.10
CA CYS A 24 -35.16 -16.86 52.69
C CYS A 24 -35.36 -15.99 53.93
N ASP A 25 -34.34 -15.25 54.37
CA ASP A 25 -34.49 -13.87 54.88
C ASP A 25 -33.14 -13.32 55.36
N CYS A 26 -32.49 -12.45 54.57
CA CYS A 26 -31.47 -11.52 55.07
C CYS A 26 -31.27 -10.37 54.08
N LYS A 27 -31.60 -9.16 54.54
CA LYS A 27 -31.27 -7.88 53.89
C LYS A 27 -29.74 -7.76 53.71
N CYS A 28 -29.24 -7.87 52.47
CA CYS A 28 -27.89 -7.42 52.08
C CYS A 28 -27.84 -7.03 50.57
N PRO A 29 -26.89 -6.21 50.13
CA PRO A 29 -27.07 -5.24 49.04
C PRO A 29 -26.82 -5.81 47.63
N CYS A 30 -27.82 -6.46 47.04
CA CYS A 30 -27.73 -7.01 45.68
C CYS A 30 -27.76 -5.95 44.55
N HIS A 31 -27.90 -4.65 44.87
CA HIS A 31 -28.01 -3.60 43.85
C HIS A 31 -26.67 -3.07 43.32
N ARG A 32 -25.54 -3.43 43.95
CA ARG A 32 -24.20 -2.97 43.53
C ARG A 32 -23.54 -3.88 42.50
N GLU A 33 -23.91 -5.17 42.46
CA GLU A 33 -23.36 -6.13 41.51
C GLU A 33 -24.02 -6.07 40.12
N LEU A 34 -25.31 -5.72 40.03
CA LEU A 34 -25.99 -5.49 38.75
C LEU A 34 -25.35 -4.31 37.98
N LYS A 35 -24.95 -3.25 38.69
CA LYS A 35 -24.25 -2.10 38.06
C LYS A 35 -22.83 -2.45 37.62
N LEU A 36 -22.14 -3.39 38.27
CA LEU A 36 -20.81 -3.85 37.85
C LEU A 36 -20.90 -4.80 36.64
N LYS A 37 -21.94 -5.64 36.57
CA LYS A 37 -22.22 -6.50 35.41
C LYS A 37 -22.65 -5.69 34.17
N GLU A 38 -23.53 -4.69 34.34
CA GLU A 38 -23.92 -3.78 33.26
C GLU A 38 -22.78 -2.87 32.80
N HIS A 39 -21.89 -2.44 33.70
CA HIS A 39 -20.74 -1.61 33.32
C HIS A 39 -19.64 -2.44 32.62
N SER A 40 -19.45 -3.70 33.04
CA SER A 40 -18.55 -4.65 32.36
C SER A 40 -19.09 -5.06 30.98
N ASP A 41 -20.38 -5.34 30.84
CA ASP A 41 -20.98 -5.68 29.53
C ASP A 41 -20.98 -4.49 28.57
N ASN A 42 -21.16 -3.27 29.08
CA ASN A 42 -21.05 -2.05 28.28
C ASN A 42 -19.60 -1.70 27.92
N GLN A 43 -18.63 -2.00 28.78
CA GLN A 43 -17.20 -1.83 28.45
C GLN A 43 -16.71 -2.90 27.48
N VAL A 44 -17.16 -4.16 27.61
CA VAL A 44 -16.88 -5.23 26.64
C VAL A 44 -17.57 -4.93 25.30
N ARG A 45 -18.82 -4.44 25.29
CA ARG A 45 -19.47 -3.94 24.07
C ARG A 45 -18.76 -2.73 23.49
N ALA A 46 -18.28 -1.79 24.30
CA ALA A 46 -17.55 -0.62 23.81
C ALA A 46 -16.19 -1.02 23.21
N VAL A 47 -15.50 -1.99 23.80
CA VAL A 47 -14.26 -2.56 23.28
C VAL A 47 -14.51 -3.38 22.00
N LEU A 48 -15.59 -4.16 21.93
CA LEU A 48 -16.01 -4.86 20.71
C LEU A 48 -16.51 -3.91 19.61
N LYS A 49 -17.09 -2.76 19.99
CA LYS A 49 -17.55 -1.70 19.07
C LYS A 49 -16.40 -0.78 18.65
N SER A 50 -15.31 -0.71 19.42
CA SER A 50 -14.06 -0.04 19.02
C SER A 50 -13.10 -0.95 18.27
N LEU A 51 -13.37 -2.27 18.24
CA LEU A 51 -12.64 -3.27 17.45
C LEU A 51 -13.35 -3.63 16.14
N ARG A 52 -14.50 -3.03 15.84
CA ARG A 52 -15.21 -3.20 14.57
C ARG A 52 -15.21 -1.86 13.84
N THR A 53 -14.48 -1.79 12.73
CA THR A 53 -14.75 -0.75 11.74
C THR A 53 -16.09 -1.07 11.08
N ILE A 54 -16.71 -0.07 10.45
CA ILE A 54 -17.99 -0.21 9.74
C ILE A 54 -17.92 -1.28 8.62
N ASP A 55 -16.71 -1.72 8.25
CA ASP A 55 -16.40 -2.70 7.21
C ASP A 55 -16.77 -4.16 7.58
N ASP A 56 -16.72 -4.53 8.86
CA ASP A 56 -16.85 -5.95 9.26
C ASP A 56 -18.31 -6.46 9.18
N GLU A 57 -19.31 -5.61 9.39
CA GLU A 57 -20.72 -6.03 9.37
C GLU A 57 -21.24 -6.26 7.93
N ALA A 58 -20.65 -5.56 6.95
CA ALA A 58 -20.94 -5.74 5.52
C ALA A 58 -20.25 -7.00 4.95
N ILE A 59 -19.03 -7.32 5.39
CA ILE A 59 -18.32 -8.54 4.95
C ILE A 59 -18.94 -9.80 5.57
N VAL A 60 -19.35 -9.77 6.85
CA VAL A 60 -19.93 -10.94 7.53
C VAL A 60 -21.19 -11.46 6.82
N ASN A 61 -22.00 -10.57 6.24
CA ASN A 61 -23.20 -10.94 5.48
C ASN A 61 -22.96 -11.08 3.97
N PHE A 62 -21.76 -10.82 3.46
CA PHE A 62 -21.45 -10.81 2.04
C PHE A 62 -21.80 -12.13 1.35
N CYS A 63 -21.47 -13.26 1.99
CA CYS A 63 -21.71 -14.60 1.43
C CYS A 63 -23.10 -15.18 1.75
N ALA A 64 -23.99 -14.43 2.42
CA ALA A 64 -25.27 -14.96 2.90
C ALA A 64 -26.16 -15.53 1.78
N ASN A 65 -26.06 -14.98 0.57
CA ASN A 65 -26.80 -15.41 -0.62
C ASN A 65 -25.90 -15.79 -1.80
N LEU A 66 -24.60 -16.00 -1.56
CA LEU A 66 -23.63 -16.37 -2.60
C LEU A 66 -23.30 -17.87 -2.50
N GLU A 67 -22.99 -18.48 -3.64
CA GLU A 67 -22.47 -19.84 -3.71
C GLU A 67 -21.01 -19.89 -3.23
N ASN A 68 -20.46 -21.10 -3.10
CA ASN A 68 -19.05 -21.25 -2.76
C ASN A 68 -18.18 -20.76 -3.91
N GLY A 69 -17.20 -19.90 -3.64
CA GLY A 69 -16.36 -19.31 -4.68
C GLY A 69 -15.57 -18.11 -4.19
N ASN A 70 -14.75 -17.55 -5.07
CA ASN A 70 -13.99 -16.33 -4.80
C ASN A 70 -14.63 -15.16 -5.54
N TYR A 71 -14.83 -14.05 -4.83
CA TYR A 71 -15.53 -12.87 -5.28
C TYR A 71 -14.65 -11.64 -5.06
N ALA A 72 -14.79 -10.62 -5.90
CA ALA A 72 -14.09 -9.35 -5.69
C ALA A 72 -14.43 -8.77 -4.31
N HIS A 73 -13.43 -8.22 -3.61
CA HIS A 73 -13.67 -7.63 -2.32
C HIS A 73 -14.34 -6.25 -2.46
N PRO A 74 -15.36 -5.94 -1.65
CA PRO A 74 -16.17 -4.73 -1.84
C PRO A 74 -15.42 -3.41 -1.59
N THR A 75 -14.30 -3.46 -0.86
CA THR A 75 -13.54 -2.26 -0.45
C THR A 75 -12.06 -2.26 -0.86
N GLY A 76 -11.61 -3.20 -1.69
CA GLY A 76 -10.20 -3.20 -2.13
C GLY A 76 -9.92 -4.21 -3.24
N CYS A 77 -9.10 -3.82 -4.21
CA CYS A 77 -8.71 -4.67 -5.34
C CYS A 77 -7.60 -5.66 -4.96
N GLU A 78 -6.79 -5.27 -3.99
CA GLU A 78 -5.68 -6.02 -3.41
C GLU A 78 -6.13 -7.22 -2.55
N LYS A 79 -7.42 -7.53 -2.55
CA LYS A 79 -8.04 -8.61 -1.77
C LYS A 79 -9.32 -9.10 -2.45
N TYR A 80 -9.76 -10.30 -2.08
CA TYR A 80 -10.99 -10.95 -2.53
C TYR A 80 -11.69 -11.61 -1.35
N VAL A 81 -12.97 -11.95 -1.51
CA VAL A 81 -13.74 -12.69 -0.52
C VAL A 81 -13.95 -14.11 -1.03
N ALA A 82 -13.40 -15.08 -0.32
CA ALA A 82 -13.74 -16.49 -0.50
C ALA A 82 -15.00 -16.82 0.31
N CYS A 83 -16.06 -17.24 -0.35
CA CYS A 83 -17.27 -17.76 0.28
C CYS A 83 -17.19 -19.27 0.42
N ALA A 84 -17.38 -19.78 1.64
CA ALA A 84 -17.56 -21.20 1.90
C ALA A 84 -18.69 -21.43 2.91
N ASN A 85 -19.72 -22.19 2.52
CA ASN A 85 -20.91 -22.47 3.31
C ASN A 85 -21.59 -21.20 3.84
N HIS A 86 -21.72 -20.19 2.97
CA HIS A 86 -22.27 -18.86 3.28
C HIS A 86 -21.45 -18.03 4.28
N ILE A 87 -20.22 -18.44 4.60
CA ILE A 87 -19.28 -17.69 5.44
C ILE A 87 -18.25 -16.99 4.56
N ALA A 88 -18.03 -15.71 4.81
CA ALA A 88 -17.05 -14.87 4.12
C ALA A 88 -15.66 -14.96 4.76
N TYR A 89 -14.65 -15.18 3.91
CA TYR A 89 -13.24 -15.15 4.27
C TYR A 89 -12.52 -14.13 3.38
N THR A 90 -11.99 -13.06 3.96
CA THR A 90 -11.19 -12.09 3.20
C THR A 90 -9.79 -12.63 2.97
N MET A 91 -9.38 -12.65 1.71
CA MET A 91 -8.10 -13.16 1.24
C MET A 91 -7.33 -12.05 0.51
N PRO A 92 -6.11 -11.71 0.91
CA PRO A 92 -5.30 -10.74 0.18
C PRO A 92 -4.77 -11.34 -1.13
N CYS A 93 -4.67 -10.51 -2.16
CA CYS A 93 -3.84 -10.78 -3.32
C CYS A 93 -2.36 -10.58 -3.00
N PRO A 94 -1.44 -11.24 -3.73
CA PRO A 94 -0.04 -10.85 -3.72
C PRO A 94 0.08 -9.35 -4.02
N ALA A 95 0.98 -8.65 -3.35
CA ALA A 95 1.00 -7.19 -3.44
C ALA A 95 1.28 -6.69 -4.85
N GLY A 96 0.70 -5.54 -5.19
CA GLY A 96 0.66 -5.04 -6.55
C GLY A 96 -0.42 -5.70 -7.40
N LEU A 97 -0.84 -6.93 -7.07
CA LEU A 97 -1.84 -7.63 -7.85
C LEU A 97 -3.26 -7.33 -7.37
N HIS A 98 -4.15 -7.23 -8.33
CA HIS A 98 -5.58 -7.04 -8.14
C HIS A 98 -6.33 -8.33 -8.47
N PHE A 99 -7.38 -8.64 -7.72
CA PHE A 99 -8.16 -9.85 -7.95
C PHE A 99 -9.05 -9.70 -9.20
N ASN A 100 -8.83 -10.58 -10.18
CA ASN A 100 -9.72 -10.77 -11.31
C ASN A 100 -10.69 -11.92 -11.01
N HIS A 101 -11.98 -11.62 -10.82
CA HIS A 101 -12.99 -12.63 -10.49
C HIS A 101 -13.39 -13.52 -11.66
N VAL A 102 -13.20 -13.06 -12.90
CA VAL A 102 -13.48 -13.85 -14.11
C VAL A 102 -12.45 -14.97 -14.28
N LEU A 103 -11.18 -14.63 -14.09
CA LEU A 103 -10.06 -15.58 -14.18
C LEU A 103 -9.77 -16.27 -12.84
N ASN A 104 -10.44 -15.83 -11.77
CA ASN A 104 -10.26 -16.30 -10.40
C ASN A 104 -8.78 -16.30 -9.96
N LYS A 105 -8.08 -15.20 -10.26
CA LYS A 105 -6.64 -15.06 -10.03
C LYS A 105 -6.30 -13.59 -9.76
N CYS A 106 -5.30 -13.37 -8.92
CA CYS A 106 -4.68 -12.05 -8.78
C CYS A 106 -3.75 -11.80 -9.97
N LEU A 107 -3.95 -10.70 -10.67
CA LEU A 107 -3.21 -10.27 -11.84
C LEU A 107 -2.68 -8.86 -11.63
N GLU A 108 -1.80 -8.39 -12.50
CA GLU A 108 -1.37 -6.98 -12.47
C GLU A 108 -2.59 -6.05 -12.59
N PRO A 109 -2.58 -4.83 -12.02
CA PRO A 109 -3.76 -3.96 -11.98
C PRO A 109 -4.41 -3.74 -13.35
N GLU A 110 -3.59 -3.56 -14.39
CA GLU A 110 -3.99 -3.37 -15.79
C GLU A 110 -4.64 -4.62 -16.42
N GLU A 111 -4.28 -5.82 -15.96
CA GLU A 111 -4.82 -7.10 -16.43
C GLU A 111 -5.94 -7.64 -15.53
N ALA A 112 -6.01 -7.15 -14.29
CA ALA A 112 -6.96 -7.60 -13.30
C ALA A 112 -8.35 -7.04 -13.58
N HIS A 113 -8.43 -5.86 -14.22
CA HIS A 113 -9.67 -5.14 -14.48
C HIS A 113 -10.57 -5.13 -13.24
N CYS A 114 -9.99 -4.71 -12.11
CA CYS A 114 -10.60 -4.84 -10.79
C CYS A 114 -12.02 -4.26 -10.78
N LEU A 115 -13.03 -5.09 -10.57
CA LEU A 115 -14.43 -4.68 -10.55
C LEU A 115 -14.88 -4.46 -9.10
N MET A 116 -14.81 -3.21 -8.66
CA MET A 116 -15.19 -2.75 -7.33
C MET A 116 -16.70 -2.53 -7.25
N PHE A 117 -17.34 -3.01 -6.19
CA PHE A 117 -18.78 -2.82 -5.99
C PHE A 117 -19.08 -1.39 -5.51
N ALA A 118 -19.72 -0.60 -6.37
CA ALA A 118 -20.17 0.75 -6.03
C ALA A 118 -21.51 0.74 -5.29
N GLY A 119 -22.39 -0.22 -5.59
CA GLY A 119 -23.67 -0.33 -4.90
C GLY A 119 -24.73 -1.06 -5.73
N GLU A 120 -25.84 -1.38 -5.08
CA GLU A 120 -27.07 -1.81 -5.74
C GLU A 120 -28.05 -0.63 -5.77
N THR A 121 -28.68 -0.39 -6.91
CA THR A 121 -29.59 0.74 -7.09
C THR A 121 -30.71 0.39 -8.06
N THR A 122 -31.74 1.23 -8.11
CA THR A 122 -32.90 1.03 -8.98
C THR A 122 -33.11 2.27 -9.83
N PHE A 123 -33.23 2.09 -11.15
CA PHE A 123 -33.63 3.15 -12.06
C PHE A 123 -34.98 2.81 -12.71
N ALA A 124 -35.74 3.82 -13.09
CA ALA A 124 -37.02 3.65 -13.76
C ALA A 124 -36.96 4.15 -15.21
N ALA A 125 -37.86 3.64 -16.04
CA ALA A 125 -38.03 4.12 -17.41
C ALA A 125 -38.61 5.54 -17.49
N LYS A 126 -39.18 6.07 -16.39
CA LYS A 126 -39.79 7.40 -16.34
C LYS A 126 -39.83 8.01 -14.94
N GLY A 127 -40.08 9.32 -14.91
CA GLY A 127 -40.39 10.06 -13.70
C GLY A 127 -39.17 10.64 -13.00
N ARG A 128 -38.06 10.79 -13.73
CA ARG A 128 -36.80 11.35 -13.25
C ARG A 128 -36.25 10.55 -12.08
N LYS A 129 -36.22 9.23 -12.24
CA LYS A 129 -35.81 8.28 -11.20
C LYS A 129 -34.55 7.53 -11.63
N PRO A 130 -33.38 8.17 -11.59
CA PRO A 130 -32.13 7.47 -11.81
C PRO A 130 -31.79 6.56 -10.65
N GLY A 131 -31.03 5.52 -10.95
CA GLY A 131 -30.34 4.72 -9.96
C GLY A 131 -29.12 5.47 -9.47
N ARG A 132 -29.11 5.90 -8.20
CA ARG A 132 -27.98 6.61 -7.58
C ARG A 132 -27.09 5.65 -6.81
N VAL A 133 -25.77 5.78 -6.98
CA VAL A 133 -24.76 5.11 -6.16
C VAL A 133 -23.68 6.11 -5.72
N SER A 134 -23.26 6.03 -4.46
CA SER A 134 -22.13 6.81 -3.93
C SER A 134 -20.85 6.01 -4.09
N LEU A 135 -19.78 6.69 -4.48
CA LEU A 135 -18.43 6.15 -4.58
C LEU A 135 -17.55 6.55 -3.39
N ALA A 136 -18.12 7.19 -2.36
CA ALA A 136 -17.35 7.71 -1.22
C ALA A 136 -16.60 6.63 -0.41
N HIS A 137 -17.03 5.36 -0.50
CA HIS A 137 -16.35 4.22 0.13
C HIS A 137 -15.27 3.59 -0.75
N LEU A 138 -15.12 4.05 -2.00
CA LEU A 138 -14.11 3.56 -2.93
C LEU A 138 -12.84 4.42 -2.88
N PRO A 139 -11.67 3.88 -3.24
CA PRO A 139 -10.45 4.67 -3.35
C PRO A 139 -10.59 5.77 -4.41
N SER A 140 -9.86 6.88 -4.24
CA SER A 140 -9.71 7.86 -5.31
C SER A 140 -8.93 7.25 -6.48
N GLY A 141 -9.27 7.62 -7.69
CA GLY A 141 -8.54 7.18 -8.88
C GLY A 141 -9.34 7.39 -10.16
N LEU A 142 -8.80 6.88 -11.27
CA LEU A 142 -9.45 6.98 -12.57
C LEU A 142 -10.45 5.84 -12.76
N ILE A 143 -11.71 6.17 -13.03
CA ILE A 143 -12.74 5.20 -13.42
C ILE A 143 -12.60 4.94 -14.92
N SER A 144 -12.06 3.78 -15.27
CA SER A 144 -11.81 3.35 -16.66
C SER A 144 -12.92 2.47 -17.23
N GLN A 145 -13.73 1.87 -16.36
CA GLN A 145 -14.85 1.02 -16.75
C GLN A 145 -15.98 1.08 -15.73
N VAL A 146 -17.23 1.03 -16.20
CA VAL A 146 -18.41 0.79 -15.37
C VAL A 146 -19.18 -0.40 -15.92
N ARG A 147 -19.39 -1.41 -15.09
CA ARG A 147 -20.20 -2.60 -15.39
C ARG A 147 -21.51 -2.52 -14.62
N LEU A 148 -22.61 -2.73 -15.33
CA LEU A 148 -23.95 -2.81 -14.76
C LEU A 148 -24.43 -4.25 -14.87
N GLU A 149 -24.73 -4.88 -13.73
CA GLU A 149 -25.27 -6.25 -13.68
C GLU A 149 -26.75 -6.23 -13.38
N HIS A 150 -27.53 -7.04 -14.11
CA HIS A 150 -28.94 -7.21 -13.85
C HIS A 150 -29.12 -7.97 -12.53
N VAL A 151 -29.96 -7.44 -11.63
CA VAL A 151 -30.38 -8.13 -10.40
C VAL A 151 -31.83 -8.60 -10.53
N SER A 152 -32.76 -7.68 -10.79
CA SER A 152 -34.18 -8.00 -10.98
C SER A 152 -34.93 -6.84 -11.61
N GLY A 153 -36.13 -7.08 -12.15
CA GLY A 153 -36.92 -6.06 -12.83
C GLY A 153 -36.49 -5.82 -14.27
N SER A 154 -37.14 -4.87 -14.93
CA SER A 154 -36.95 -4.58 -16.36
C SER A 154 -37.62 -3.27 -16.72
N VAL A 155 -37.18 -2.64 -17.79
CA VAL A 155 -37.75 -1.43 -18.37
C VAL A 155 -38.34 -1.71 -19.75
N THR A 156 -39.32 -0.91 -20.17
CA THR A 156 -39.85 -0.92 -21.54
C THR A 156 -40.21 0.49 -22.00
N CYS A 157 -39.95 0.79 -23.28
CA CYS A 157 -40.35 2.04 -23.93
C CYS A 157 -41.82 2.06 -24.35
N THR A 158 -42.49 0.92 -24.36
CA THR A 158 -43.91 0.85 -24.74
C THR A 158 -44.55 -0.46 -24.28
N GLN A 159 -45.87 -0.45 -24.07
CA GLN A 159 -46.63 -1.63 -23.65
C GLN A 159 -46.65 -2.76 -24.71
N ASN A 160 -46.35 -2.45 -25.96
CA ASN A 160 -46.38 -3.40 -27.08
C ASN A 160 -45.02 -4.06 -27.38
N VAL A 161 -43.97 -3.67 -26.66
CA VAL A 161 -42.62 -4.21 -26.81
C VAL A 161 -42.27 -4.99 -25.56
N ALA A 162 -41.61 -6.12 -25.74
CA ALA A 162 -41.15 -6.93 -24.62
C ALA A 162 -40.16 -6.13 -23.77
N PRO A 163 -40.30 -6.11 -22.44
CA PRO A 163 -39.35 -5.46 -21.56
C PRO A 163 -37.93 -5.97 -21.77
N SER A 164 -36.96 -5.10 -21.52
CA SER A 164 -35.55 -5.44 -21.53
C SER A 164 -34.85 -4.87 -20.30
N TYR A 165 -33.60 -5.24 -20.08
CA TYR A 165 -32.82 -4.74 -18.95
C TYR A 165 -32.22 -3.37 -19.28
N TRP A 166 -31.70 -3.18 -20.49
CA TRP A 166 -30.82 -2.05 -20.79
C TRP A 166 -31.33 -1.12 -21.90
N GLY A 167 -32.62 -1.14 -22.21
CA GLY A 167 -33.18 -0.33 -23.29
C GLY A 167 -34.54 -0.79 -23.76
N CYS A 168 -34.77 -0.71 -25.07
CA CYS A 168 -36.01 -1.18 -25.69
C CYS A 168 -35.74 -2.02 -26.94
N ASN A 169 -36.34 -3.21 -27.01
CA ASN A 169 -36.18 -4.15 -28.12
C ASN A 169 -37.23 -3.89 -29.21
N ASN A 170 -37.10 -2.79 -29.98
CA ASN A 170 -38.08 -2.45 -31.00
C ASN A 170 -37.90 -3.31 -32.28
N ASN A 171 -38.75 -4.32 -32.47
CA ASN A 171 -38.74 -5.23 -33.63
C ASN A 171 -39.15 -4.58 -34.98
N GLN A 172 -39.36 -3.25 -35.03
CA GLN A 172 -39.80 -2.53 -36.24
C GLN A 172 -38.68 -1.83 -37.03
N ALA A 173 -37.46 -1.74 -36.50
CA ALA A 173 -36.33 -1.29 -37.30
C ALA A 173 -35.70 -2.51 -37.97
N THR A 174 -35.51 -2.47 -39.30
CA THR A 174 -34.73 -3.43 -40.09
C THR A 174 -33.25 -3.53 -39.70
N TYR A 175 -32.87 -3.00 -38.54
CA TYR A 175 -31.56 -3.01 -37.91
C TYR A 175 -31.71 -3.26 -36.40
N THR A 176 -31.77 -4.55 -36.06
CA THR A 176 -31.14 -5.25 -34.93
C THR A 176 -31.28 -4.75 -33.48
N SER A 177 -31.61 -5.71 -32.61
CA SER A 177 -31.70 -5.78 -31.14
C SER A 177 -30.47 -5.31 -30.32
N GLU A 178 -29.77 -4.26 -30.73
CA GLU A 178 -28.44 -3.88 -30.23
C GLU A 178 -28.36 -2.48 -29.61
N ILE A 179 -29.48 -1.76 -29.50
CA ILE A 179 -29.49 -0.41 -28.92
C ILE A 179 -29.60 -0.52 -27.40
N ILE A 180 -28.61 0.05 -26.71
CA ILE A 180 -28.58 0.22 -25.26
C ILE A 180 -29.12 1.62 -24.96
N GLY A 181 -30.27 1.67 -24.30
CA GLY A 181 -30.96 2.88 -23.86
C GLY A 181 -30.59 3.25 -22.42
N THR A 182 -29.41 2.85 -21.94
CA THR A 182 -28.91 3.14 -20.59
C THR A 182 -27.69 4.04 -20.70
N LEU A 183 -27.61 5.07 -19.85
CA LEU A 183 -26.46 5.98 -19.76
C LEU A 183 -26.11 6.27 -18.30
N ILE A 184 -24.91 6.81 -18.08
CA ILE A 184 -24.40 7.15 -16.74
C ILE A 184 -24.01 8.63 -16.70
N THR A 185 -24.47 9.33 -15.67
CA THR A 185 -24.10 10.73 -15.38
C THR A 185 -23.49 10.89 -13.99
N ASP A 186 -22.96 12.07 -13.70
CA ASP A 186 -22.65 12.50 -12.33
C ASP A 186 -23.91 13.06 -11.61
N ALA A 187 -23.75 13.54 -10.36
CA ALA A 187 -24.84 14.07 -9.54
C ALA A 187 -25.54 15.31 -10.11
N VAL A 188 -24.88 16.08 -10.99
CA VAL A 188 -25.44 17.26 -11.67
C VAL A 188 -25.82 16.97 -13.12
N GLU A 189 -25.98 15.69 -13.47
CA GLU A 189 -26.51 15.22 -14.75
C GLU A 189 -25.57 15.50 -15.95
N THR A 190 -24.28 15.65 -15.69
CA THR A 190 -23.24 15.64 -16.72
C THR A 190 -23.04 14.21 -17.21
N LYS A 191 -23.20 13.97 -18.51
CA LYS A 191 -23.00 12.64 -19.10
C LYS A 191 -21.54 12.20 -18.98
N ILE A 192 -21.31 11.04 -18.37
CA ILE A 192 -19.98 10.46 -18.16
C ILE A 192 -19.77 9.29 -19.12
N PHE A 193 -20.69 8.32 -19.11
CA PHE A 193 -20.65 7.19 -20.03
C PHE A 193 -21.94 7.13 -20.84
N GLU A 194 -21.83 7.49 -22.13
CA GLU A 194 -22.93 7.48 -23.08
C GLU A 194 -22.49 6.78 -24.37
N LYS A 195 -23.16 5.68 -24.71
CA LYS A 195 -23.02 5.03 -26.01
C LYS A 195 -24.28 4.23 -26.35
N GLU A 196 -24.87 4.54 -27.49
CA GLU A 196 -26.09 3.84 -27.95
C GLU A 196 -25.84 2.38 -28.35
N ARG A 197 -24.61 2.03 -28.75
CA ARG A 197 -24.24 0.68 -29.17
C ARG A 197 -23.00 0.19 -28.42
N LEU A 198 -23.18 -0.85 -27.63
CA LEU A 198 -22.12 -1.56 -26.90
C LEU A 198 -21.79 -2.86 -27.66
N PRO A 199 -20.61 -2.98 -28.30
CA PRO A 199 -20.26 -4.17 -29.06
C PRO A 199 -20.36 -5.45 -28.23
N GLY A 200 -21.07 -6.46 -28.74
CA GLY A 200 -21.25 -7.75 -28.05
C GLY A 200 -22.36 -7.76 -26.99
N PHE A 201 -23.04 -6.64 -26.77
CA PHE A 201 -24.15 -6.55 -25.81
C PHE A 201 -25.49 -6.27 -26.51
N THR A 202 -26.55 -6.68 -25.84
CA THR A 202 -27.96 -6.49 -26.22
C THR A 202 -28.75 -6.01 -25.02
N GLY A 203 -29.95 -5.48 -25.25
CA GLY A 203 -30.85 -5.02 -24.19
C GLY A 203 -31.18 -6.07 -23.11
N ASN A 204 -30.98 -7.36 -23.38
CA ASN A 204 -31.24 -8.47 -22.43
C ASN A 204 -29.97 -9.15 -21.92
N SER A 205 -28.79 -8.56 -22.14
CA SER A 205 -27.55 -9.14 -21.64
C SER A 205 -27.58 -9.17 -20.10
N PRO A 206 -27.06 -10.23 -19.44
CA PRO A 206 -27.07 -10.30 -17.97
C PRO A 206 -26.26 -9.18 -17.31
N PHE A 207 -25.37 -8.56 -18.08
CA PHE A 207 -24.65 -7.34 -17.72
C PHE A 207 -24.35 -6.54 -18.99
N ILE A 208 -24.08 -5.26 -18.82
CA ILE A 208 -23.45 -4.40 -19.83
C ILE A 208 -22.23 -3.72 -19.23
N THR A 209 -21.35 -3.22 -20.10
CA THR A 209 -20.12 -2.58 -19.66
C THR A 209 -19.86 -1.36 -20.53
N PHE A 210 -19.54 -0.25 -19.88
CA PHE A 210 -18.97 0.95 -20.49
C PHE A 210 -17.47 0.93 -20.19
N ASN A 211 -16.64 0.84 -21.22
CA ASN A 211 -15.18 0.72 -21.09
C ASN A 211 -14.55 1.83 -21.93
N SER A 212 -13.79 2.71 -21.27
CA SER A 212 -13.19 3.89 -21.87
C SER A 212 -12.20 3.55 -22.99
N ALA A 213 -11.36 2.53 -22.79
CA ALA A 213 -10.34 2.11 -23.75
C ALA A 213 -10.94 1.48 -25.03
N VAL A 214 -12.04 0.74 -24.90
CA VAL A 214 -12.67 0.02 -26.02
C VAL A 214 -13.64 0.90 -26.80
N MET A 215 -14.27 1.89 -26.15
CA MET A 215 -15.41 2.62 -26.73
C MET A 215 -15.10 4.07 -27.13
N ASP A 216 -13.84 4.50 -26.96
CA ASP A 216 -13.39 5.87 -27.17
C ASP A 216 -14.19 6.87 -26.33
N ILE A 217 -14.42 6.51 -25.06
CA ILE A 217 -15.10 7.34 -24.06
C ILE A 217 -14.02 7.79 -23.07
N PRO A 218 -13.90 9.08 -22.73
CA PRO A 218 -12.92 9.52 -21.74
C PRO A 218 -13.18 8.84 -20.39
N ALA A 219 -12.14 8.28 -19.80
CA ALA A 219 -12.18 7.84 -18.41
C ALA A 219 -12.34 9.06 -17.49
N VAL A 220 -12.95 8.88 -16.32
CA VAL A 220 -13.27 9.98 -15.40
C VAL A 220 -12.52 9.81 -14.09
N HIS A 221 -11.81 10.83 -13.63
CA HIS A 221 -11.20 10.78 -12.30
C HIS A 221 -12.27 11.01 -11.22
N THR A 222 -12.19 10.31 -10.08
CA THR A 222 -13.18 10.47 -9.00
C THR A 222 -13.31 11.92 -8.51
N SER A 223 -12.22 12.70 -8.54
CA SER A 223 -12.26 14.13 -8.17
C SER A 223 -13.08 15.01 -9.12
N GLU A 224 -13.38 14.53 -10.33
CA GLU A 224 -14.18 15.24 -11.33
C GLU A 224 -15.68 14.96 -11.17
N LEU A 225 -16.05 13.95 -10.38
CA LEU A 225 -17.45 13.63 -10.11
C LEU A 225 -18.02 14.55 -9.04
N THR A 226 -19.16 15.16 -9.37
CA THR A 226 -19.92 15.92 -8.37
C THR A 226 -20.47 14.96 -7.30
N ASP A 227 -20.27 15.31 -6.03
CA ASP A 227 -20.66 14.55 -4.84
C ASP A 227 -20.11 13.11 -4.74
N LEU A 228 -19.14 12.74 -5.59
CA LEU A 228 -18.66 11.36 -5.73
C LEU A 228 -19.80 10.36 -6.04
N GLU A 229 -20.77 10.75 -6.86
CA GLU A 229 -21.91 9.90 -7.21
C GLU A 229 -22.01 9.61 -8.71
N LEU A 230 -22.50 8.42 -9.03
CA LEU A 230 -22.93 8.05 -10.37
C LEU A 230 -24.45 7.84 -10.38
N LEU A 231 -25.08 8.36 -11.43
CA LEU A 231 -26.50 8.20 -11.71
C LEU A 231 -26.68 7.36 -12.97
N VAL A 232 -27.38 6.24 -12.86
CA VAL A 232 -27.75 5.38 -13.99
C VAL A 232 -29.15 5.74 -14.45
N TRP A 233 -29.27 6.05 -15.74
CA TRP A 233 -30.50 6.54 -16.34
C TRP A 233 -31.01 5.62 -17.44
N TYR A 234 -32.33 5.60 -17.59
CA TYR A 234 -32.97 5.27 -18.85
C TYR A 234 -32.93 6.52 -19.76
N ASN A 235 -32.42 6.38 -20.98
CA ASN A 235 -32.09 7.50 -21.86
C ASN A 235 -33.29 8.42 -22.15
N GLU A 236 -34.47 7.85 -22.39
CA GLU A 236 -35.68 8.65 -22.64
C GLU A 236 -36.10 9.44 -21.38
N ASP A 237 -35.92 8.89 -20.17
CA ASP A 237 -36.16 9.60 -18.88
C ASP A 237 -35.17 10.74 -18.67
N PHE A 238 -33.90 10.51 -19.03
CA PHE A 238 -32.87 11.54 -18.97
C PHE A 238 -33.16 12.71 -19.92
N ASN A 239 -33.48 12.42 -21.18
CA ASN A 239 -33.78 13.44 -22.19
C ASN A 239 -35.17 14.09 -22.00
N GLN A 240 -35.96 13.62 -21.03
CA GLN A 240 -37.36 14.02 -20.82
C GLN A 240 -38.24 13.74 -22.06
N GLU A 241 -37.88 12.71 -22.81
CA GLU A 241 -38.59 12.23 -24.00
C GLU A 241 -39.61 11.14 -23.64
N THR A 242 -39.77 10.83 -22.35
CA THR A 242 -40.66 9.75 -21.90
C THR A 242 -42.10 9.97 -22.32
N THR A 243 -42.71 8.91 -22.84
CA THR A 243 -44.11 8.87 -23.21
C THR A 243 -44.95 8.24 -22.10
N SER A 244 -46.29 8.32 -22.20
CA SER A 244 -47.19 7.73 -21.18
C SER A 244 -47.04 6.22 -21.03
N ASP A 245 -46.48 5.55 -22.04
CA ASP A 245 -46.34 4.10 -22.17
C ASP A 245 -45.01 3.52 -21.67
N ASP A 246 -44.03 4.36 -21.30
CA ASP A 246 -42.82 3.91 -20.62
C ASP A 246 -43.17 3.34 -19.25
N SER A 247 -42.58 2.20 -18.90
CA SER A 247 -42.84 1.58 -17.61
C SER A 247 -41.74 0.60 -17.18
N GLY A 248 -41.77 0.28 -15.89
CA GLY A 248 -40.82 -0.64 -15.28
C GLY A 248 -39.76 0.06 -14.44
N GLU A 249 -39.27 -0.70 -13.47
CA GLU A 249 -38.14 -0.35 -12.62
C GLU A 249 -37.15 -1.52 -12.72
N HIS A 250 -35.86 -1.19 -12.77
CA HIS A 250 -34.80 -2.17 -12.94
C HIS A 250 -33.76 -2.02 -11.84
N VAL A 251 -33.61 -3.10 -11.06
CA VAL A 251 -32.64 -3.21 -9.98
C VAL A 251 -31.34 -3.73 -10.56
N ILE A 252 -30.27 -3.00 -10.30
CA ILE A 252 -28.95 -3.25 -10.87
C ILE A 252 -27.87 -3.18 -9.81
N ARG A 253 -26.81 -3.94 -10.05
CA ARG A 253 -25.55 -3.82 -9.33
C ARG A 253 -24.57 -3.03 -10.19
N VAL A 254 -24.02 -1.97 -9.62
CA VAL A 254 -23.02 -1.11 -10.25
C VAL A 254 -21.63 -1.53 -9.76
N LEU A 255 -20.76 -1.88 -10.70
CA LEU A 255 -19.35 -2.11 -10.44
C LEU A 255 -18.50 -1.14 -11.26
N VAL A 256 -17.42 -0.65 -10.67
CA VAL A 256 -16.49 0.27 -11.32
C VAL A 256 -15.10 -0.35 -11.35
N THR A 257 -14.34 -0.09 -12.41
CA THR A 257 -12.92 -0.37 -12.47
C THR A 257 -12.15 0.89 -12.25
N MET A 258 -11.29 0.86 -11.22
CA MET A 258 -10.38 1.94 -10.88
C MET A 258 -9.00 1.59 -11.39
N ASP A 259 -8.43 2.46 -12.23
CA ASP A 259 -7.03 2.42 -12.61
C ASP A 259 -6.29 3.35 -11.63
N THR A 260 -5.52 2.75 -10.72
CA THR A 260 -4.82 3.47 -9.64
C THR A 260 -3.55 4.18 -10.08
N ASP A 261 -3.14 4.03 -11.36
CA ASP A 261 -1.86 4.56 -11.88
C ASP A 261 -2.00 5.81 -12.76
N VAL A 262 -3.21 6.28 -13.07
CA VAL A 262 -3.38 7.41 -14.00
C VAL A 262 -3.18 8.79 -13.35
N ASP A 263 -3.17 8.85 -12.03
CA ASP A 263 -2.74 10.05 -11.30
C ASP A 263 -1.25 10.36 -11.50
N LEU A 264 -0.45 9.35 -11.86
CA LEU A 264 0.96 9.56 -12.19
C LEU A 264 1.11 10.05 -13.65
N GLU A 265 0.33 9.59 -14.62
CA GLU A 265 0.52 10.01 -16.03
C GLU A 265 0.00 11.42 -16.35
N LEU A 266 -1.11 11.88 -15.76
CA LEU A 266 -1.63 13.23 -16.04
C LEU A 266 -0.85 14.34 -15.31
N ALA A 267 -0.35 14.07 -14.11
CA ALA A 267 0.59 14.96 -13.43
C ALA A 267 1.92 15.06 -14.20
N THR A 268 2.34 13.97 -14.84
CA THR A 268 3.60 13.88 -15.58
C THR A 268 3.55 14.63 -16.91
N ARG A 269 2.42 14.62 -17.65
CA ARG A 269 2.29 15.37 -18.93
C ARG A 269 2.39 16.90 -18.77
N GLN A 270 2.05 17.44 -17.60
CA GLN A 270 2.19 18.89 -17.35
C GLN A 270 3.57 19.28 -16.79
N SER A 271 4.33 18.33 -16.22
CA SER A 271 5.71 18.55 -15.77
C SER A 271 6.78 18.21 -16.82
N GLU A 272 6.46 17.39 -17.83
CA GLU A 272 7.40 16.93 -18.86
C GLU A 272 7.94 18.02 -19.81
N GLN A 273 7.33 19.22 -19.84
CA GLN A 273 7.89 20.34 -20.61
C GLN A 273 8.89 21.20 -19.83
N LYS A 274 9.14 20.95 -18.54
CA LYS A 274 10.11 21.72 -17.78
C LYS A 274 10.99 20.82 -16.94
N THR A 275 12.21 20.65 -17.45
CA THR A 275 13.42 20.14 -16.76
C THR A 275 13.69 18.65 -16.96
N LYS A 276 14.15 18.32 -18.17
CA LYS A 276 14.96 17.14 -18.44
C LYS A 276 16.35 17.35 -17.83
N THR A 277 16.65 16.72 -16.70
CA THR A 277 18.04 16.47 -16.27
C THR A 277 18.11 15.05 -15.72
N ALA A 278 19.04 14.27 -16.28
CA ALA A 278 19.22 12.86 -16.01
C ALA A 278 19.66 12.56 -14.57
N GLN A 279 19.00 11.60 -13.93
CA GLN A 279 19.61 10.70 -12.96
C GLN A 279 19.44 9.27 -13.50
N GLU A 280 20.55 8.55 -13.60
CA GLU A 280 20.58 7.13 -13.94
C GLU A 280 20.02 6.32 -12.77
N GLU A 281 18.82 5.76 -12.93
CA GLU A 281 18.40 4.59 -12.15
C GLU A 281 19.03 3.34 -12.79
N ILE A 282 19.74 2.54 -12.00
CA ILE A 282 20.33 1.29 -12.47
C ILE A 282 19.18 0.32 -12.82
N PRO A 283 19.13 -0.24 -14.04
CA PRO A 283 18.09 -1.19 -14.42
C PRO A 283 18.11 -2.41 -13.49
N MET A 284 16.95 -2.75 -12.91
CA MET A 284 16.74 -3.91 -12.01
C MET A 284 17.20 -5.25 -12.65
N ASP A 285 17.30 -5.27 -13.97
CA ASP A 285 17.60 -6.42 -14.82
C ASP A 285 19.05 -6.91 -14.67
N GLU A 286 19.98 -6.09 -14.14
CA GLU A 286 21.40 -6.42 -14.05
C GLU A 286 21.86 -6.96 -12.68
N GLU A 287 20.97 -7.00 -11.67
CA GLU A 287 21.38 -7.29 -10.29
C GLU A 287 21.95 -8.72 -10.09
N CYS A 288 21.46 -9.70 -10.86
CA CYS A 288 21.93 -11.10 -10.81
C CYS A 288 23.09 -11.40 -11.77
N VAL A 289 23.54 -10.44 -12.60
CA VAL A 289 24.66 -10.65 -13.53
C VAL A 289 25.95 -10.90 -12.74
N GLY A 290 26.58 -12.06 -12.96
CA GLY A 290 27.78 -12.48 -12.22
C GLY A 290 27.52 -12.99 -10.80
N ARG A 291 26.27 -13.14 -10.36
CA ARG A 291 25.90 -13.81 -9.10
C ARG A 291 25.65 -15.30 -9.31
N ALA A 292 25.89 -16.10 -8.27
CA ALA A 292 25.50 -17.50 -8.29
C ALA A 292 23.98 -17.66 -8.20
N ASP A 293 23.43 -18.76 -8.73
CA ASP A 293 22.02 -19.08 -8.58
C ASP A 293 21.65 -19.22 -7.09
N GLY A 294 20.54 -18.62 -6.69
CA GLY A 294 20.12 -18.59 -5.28
C GLY A 294 19.20 -17.42 -4.95
N ASN A 295 18.84 -17.29 -3.68
CA ASN A 295 17.99 -16.21 -3.21
C ASN A 295 18.79 -15.15 -2.47
N TYR A 296 18.51 -13.87 -2.72
CA TYR A 296 19.23 -12.71 -2.20
C TYR A 296 18.27 -11.68 -1.62
N ILE A 297 18.74 -10.83 -0.71
CA ILE A 297 17.93 -9.73 -0.17
C ILE A 297 17.59 -8.76 -1.29
N HIS A 298 16.33 -8.29 -1.34
CA HIS A 298 15.94 -7.25 -2.28
C HIS A 298 16.56 -5.90 -1.87
N PRO A 299 17.20 -5.16 -2.79
CA PRO A 299 17.97 -3.97 -2.45
C PRO A 299 17.13 -2.83 -1.88
N TYR A 300 15.82 -2.78 -2.18
CA TYR A 300 14.97 -1.65 -1.84
C TYR A 300 13.80 -1.97 -0.87
N GLU A 301 13.50 -3.25 -0.63
CA GLU A 301 12.29 -3.65 0.11
C GLU A 301 12.47 -4.95 0.90
N CYS A 302 12.28 -4.91 2.22
CA CYS A 302 12.47 -6.07 3.09
C CYS A 302 11.46 -7.20 2.91
N GLY A 303 10.25 -6.84 2.46
CA GLY A 303 9.19 -7.80 2.13
C GLY A 303 9.44 -8.53 0.81
N LEU A 304 10.50 -8.17 0.07
CA LEU A 304 10.88 -8.78 -1.20
C LEU A 304 12.24 -9.51 -1.07
N TYR A 305 12.50 -10.45 -1.97
CA TYR A 305 13.80 -11.07 -2.18
C TYR A 305 14.01 -11.34 -3.66
N LEU A 306 15.27 -11.43 -4.09
CA LEU A 306 15.61 -11.79 -5.45
C LEU A 306 15.87 -13.29 -5.52
N THR A 307 15.40 -13.97 -6.55
CA THR A 307 15.91 -15.27 -6.96
C THR A 307 16.75 -15.03 -8.21
N CYS A 308 18.03 -15.41 -8.18
CA CYS A 308 18.88 -15.44 -9.36
C CYS A 308 18.83 -16.83 -9.98
N SER A 309 18.58 -16.91 -11.29
CA SER A 309 18.75 -18.16 -12.05
C SER A 309 19.32 -17.88 -13.44
N ASN A 310 20.48 -18.48 -13.73
CA ASN A 310 21.23 -18.29 -14.97
C ASN A 310 21.46 -16.79 -15.26
N GLU A 311 21.92 -16.04 -14.26
CA GLU A 311 22.15 -14.58 -14.30
C GLU A 311 20.87 -13.73 -14.48
N ASN A 312 19.69 -14.33 -14.58
CA ASN A 312 18.42 -13.61 -14.63
C ASN A 312 17.93 -13.28 -13.22
N THR A 313 17.43 -12.05 -13.05
CA THR A 313 16.85 -11.55 -11.81
C THR A 313 15.34 -11.81 -11.76
N TYR A 314 14.87 -12.48 -10.72
CA TYR A 314 13.44 -12.66 -10.43
C TYR A 314 13.12 -12.03 -9.07
N VAL A 315 12.17 -11.10 -9.01
CA VAL A 315 11.74 -10.51 -7.74
C VAL A 315 10.62 -11.36 -7.13
N MET A 316 10.79 -11.74 -5.87
CA MET A 316 9.90 -12.60 -5.11
C MET A 316 9.40 -11.85 -3.87
N LYS A 317 8.18 -12.13 -3.43
CA LYS A 317 7.57 -11.48 -2.25
C LYS A 317 7.40 -12.46 -1.10
N CYS A 318 7.73 -12.02 0.11
CA CYS A 318 7.43 -12.72 1.35
C CYS A 318 5.94 -12.61 1.73
N PRO A 319 5.39 -13.59 2.46
CA PRO A 319 4.04 -13.48 3.03
C PRO A 319 3.87 -12.20 3.85
N ALA A 320 2.65 -11.70 3.92
CA ALA A 320 2.35 -10.40 4.53
C ALA A 320 2.95 -10.27 5.95
N GLY A 321 3.68 -9.16 6.15
CA GLY A 321 4.35 -8.87 7.42
C GLY A 321 5.59 -9.69 7.72
N LEU A 322 6.11 -10.49 6.78
CA LEU A 322 7.38 -11.19 6.89
C LEU A 322 8.44 -10.55 6.00
N HIS A 323 9.69 -10.55 6.45
CA HIS A 323 10.85 -10.10 5.70
C HIS A 323 11.74 -11.28 5.30
N PHE A 324 12.46 -11.15 4.19
CA PHE A 324 13.33 -12.23 3.73
C PHE A 324 14.59 -12.35 4.59
N HIS A 325 14.75 -13.50 5.23
CA HIS A 325 15.92 -13.83 6.03
C HIS A 325 16.94 -14.59 5.18
N PHE A 326 17.91 -13.88 4.60
CA PHE A 326 18.90 -14.44 3.68
C PHE A 326 19.63 -15.68 4.21
N GLU A 327 20.15 -15.63 5.44
CA GLU A 327 20.91 -16.74 6.04
C GLU A 327 20.07 -18.02 6.26
N LEU A 328 18.75 -17.86 6.47
CA LEU A 328 17.83 -19.00 6.63
C LEU A 328 17.12 -19.34 5.32
N ASN A 329 17.36 -18.55 4.28
CA ASN A 329 16.74 -18.62 2.97
C ASN A 329 15.21 -18.77 3.03
N MET A 330 14.57 -17.99 3.90
CA MET A 330 13.12 -18.04 4.10
C MET A 330 12.58 -16.71 4.61
N CYS A 331 11.27 -16.49 4.43
CA CYS A 331 10.59 -15.35 5.01
C CYS A 331 10.37 -15.58 6.51
N HIS A 332 10.75 -14.60 7.32
CA HIS A 332 10.65 -14.64 8.77
C HIS A 332 10.08 -13.32 9.30
N TYR A 333 9.61 -13.31 10.54
CA TYR A 333 9.18 -12.08 11.20
C TYR A 333 10.27 -11.00 11.23
N PRO A 334 9.92 -9.72 11.01
CA PRO A 334 10.84 -8.58 10.96
C PRO A 334 11.77 -8.48 12.17
N GLU A 335 11.32 -8.85 13.38
CA GLU A 335 12.13 -8.73 14.59
C GLU A 335 13.36 -9.65 14.60
N ILE A 336 13.41 -10.63 13.68
CA ILE A 336 14.47 -11.63 13.55
C ILE A 336 15.27 -11.42 12.26
N VAL A 337 14.74 -10.64 11.31
CA VAL A 337 15.35 -10.45 9.99
C VAL A 337 16.29 -9.25 10.00
N GLN A 338 17.54 -9.46 9.62
CA GLN A 338 18.49 -8.38 9.37
C GLN A 338 18.32 -7.87 7.93
N CYS A 339 17.25 -7.12 7.68
CA CYS A 339 17.05 -6.49 6.38
C CYS A 339 17.90 -5.21 6.29
N GLN A 340 18.63 -5.03 5.18
CA GLN A 340 19.44 -3.85 4.89
C GLN A 340 19.06 -3.32 3.50
N ILE A 341 18.38 -2.18 3.48
CA ILE A 341 17.88 -1.51 2.27
C ILE A 341 18.93 -0.51 1.80
N LEU A 342 19.36 -0.61 0.54
CA LEU A 342 20.17 0.43 -0.12
C LEU A 342 19.28 1.65 -0.34
N VAL A 343 19.57 2.74 0.36
CA VAL A 343 18.80 3.99 0.24
C VAL A 343 19.45 5.01 -0.68
N GLY A 344 20.68 4.73 -1.13
CA GLY A 344 21.35 5.52 -2.17
C GLY A 344 22.86 5.52 -2.04
N GLN A 345 23.50 6.38 -2.81
CA GLN A 345 24.94 6.59 -2.81
C GLN A 345 25.24 8.06 -2.55
N VAL A 346 26.21 8.34 -1.69
CA VAL A 346 26.60 9.71 -1.33
C VAL A 346 28.11 9.89 -1.45
N THR A 347 28.53 11.13 -1.67
CA THR A 347 29.93 11.54 -1.62
C THR A 347 30.09 12.61 -0.54
N PHE A 348 31.02 12.44 0.38
CA PHE A 348 31.37 13.43 1.40
C PHE A 348 32.84 13.81 1.32
N ALA A 349 33.16 15.06 1.64
CA ALA A 349 34.54 15.55 1.64
C ALA A 349 35.10 15.67 3.06
N ALA A 350 36.43 15.70 3.16
CA ALA A 350 37.11 15.97 4.42
C ALA A 350 37.15 17.46 4.83
N LYS A 351 36.64 18.37 3.98
CA LYS A 351 36.58 19.82 4.21
C LYS A 351 35.60 20.56 3.29
N GLY A 352 35.29 21.80 3.65
CA GLY A 352 34.54 22.75 2.83
C GLY A 352 33.03 22.68 2.98
N ASN A 353 32.52 22.18 4.11
CA ASN A 353 31.12 21.94 4.41
C ASN A 353 30.42 21.10 3.33
N LYS A 354 30.99 19.94 3.01
CA LYS A 354 30.50 19.06 1.94
C LYS A 354 30.11 17.68 2.48
N PRO A 355 28.96 17.59 3.18
CA PRO A 355 28.40 16.31 3.53
C PRO A 355 27.87 15.56 2.32
N GLY A 356 27.87 14.23 2.44
CA GLY A 356 27.07 13.36 1.62
C GLY A 356 25.62 13.39 2.10
N VAL A 357 24.75 14.10 1.39
CA VAL A 357 23.33 14.26 1.76
C VAL A 357 22.47 13.24 1.04
N LEU A 358 21.64 12.53 1.79
CA LEU A 358 20.67 11.58 1.28
C LEU A 358 19.29 11.87 1.84
N LYS A 359 18.32 12.08 0.94
CA LYS A 359 16.90 12.15 1.30
C LYS A 359 16.29 10.76 1.17
N LEU A 360 15.74 10.26 2.27
CA LEU A 360 15.05 8.99 2.30
C LEU A 360 13.67 9.13 1.68
N ASP A 361 13.31 8.15 0.86
CA ASP A 361 11.99 8.08 0.25
C ASP A 361 10.88 7.95 1.31
N ASN A 362 9.72 8.52 1.02
CA ASN A 362 8.50 8.40 1.80
C ASN A 362 7.96 6.95 1.84
N THR A 363 8.36 6.12 0.88
CA THR A 363 8.04 4.68 0.81
C THR A 363 8.75 3.85 1.89
N LEU A 364 9.91 4.32 2.39
CA LEU A 364 10.62 3.67 3.49
C LEU A 364 9.75 3.78 4.76
N SER A 365 9.14 2.65 5.15
CA SER A 365 8.30 2.54 6.35
C SER A 365 9.03 1.73 7.43
N GLY A 366 8.81 2.06 8.70
CA GLY A 366 9.45 1.38 9.84
C GLY A 366 10.48 2.24 10.58
N GLU A 367 10.96 1.73 11.72
CA GLU A 367 11.96 2.41 12.57
C GLU A 367 13.36 2.05 12.07
N ILE A 368 14.19 3.04 11.72
CA ILE A 368 15.58 2.75 11.31
C ILE A 368 16.37 2.28 12.53
N THR A 369 16.93 1.09 12.41
CA THR A 369 17.66 0.41 13.48
C THR A 369 19.13 0.21 13.19
N GLN A 370 19.59 0.38 11.96
CA GLN A 370 21.02 0.35 11.67
C GLN A 370 21.30 1.20 10.43
N ILE A 371 22.46 1.83 10.36
CA ILE A 371 22.98 2.41 9.12
C ILE A 371 24.31 1.76 8.82
N ARG A 372 24.50 1.34 7.58
CA ARG A 372 25.74 0.76 7.08
C ARG A 372 26.22 1.53 5.86
N LEU A 373 27.52 1.77 5.78
CA LEU A 373 28.17 2.46 4.68
C LEU A 373 29.15 1.49 4.00
N ASP A 374 28.96 1.28 2.71
CA ASP A 374 29.82 0.44 1.89
C ASP A 374 30.67 1.34 1.00
N PHE A 375 31.99 1.21 1.10
CA PHE A 375 32.94 1.99 0.33
C PHE A 375 32.82 1.66 -1.17
N VAL A 376 32.73 2.69 -2.01
CA VAL A 376 32.74 2.54 -3.47
C VAL A 376 34.09 3.02 -4.02
N SER A 377 34.46 4.28 -3.74
CA SER A 377 35.67 4.89 -4.29
C SER A 377 36.10 6.13 -3.50
N GLY A 378 37.30 6.63 -3.80
CA GLY A 378 37.85 7.84 -3.18
C GLY A 378 38.71 7.59 -1.94
N PHE A 379 39.01 8.65 -1.21
CA PHE A 379 39.79 8.63 0.02
C PHE A 379 39.60 9.93 0.80
N VAL A 380 39.89 9.91 2.11
CA VAL A 380 39.99 11.09 2.98
C VAL A 380 41.31 11.09 3.74
N LYS A 381 41.82 12.28 4.00
CA LYS A 381 43.02 12.60 4.78
C LYS A 381 42.70 13.73 5.76
N CYS A 382 43.08 13.52 7.02
CA CYS A 382 43.00 14.48 8.14
C CYS A 382 44.21 15.44 8.23
N SER A 383 45.20 15.26 7.37
CA SER A 383 46.36 16.15 7.27
C SER A 383 47.16 15.84 6.01
N THR A 384 48.02 16.78 5.61
CA THR A 384 48.96 16.58 4.50
C THR A 384 49.88 15.36 4.69
N ASN A 385 50.25 15.06 5.94
CA ASN A 385 51.19 13.98 6.29
C ASN A 385 50.52 12.64 6.66
N SER A 386 49.19 12.60 6.74
CA SER A 386 48.46 11.36 6.96
C SER A 386 48.44 10.47 5.72
N GLU A 387 48.35 9.16 5.93
CA GLU A 387 48.06 8.24 4.83
C GLU A 387 46.56 8.31 4.45
N PRO A 388 46.20 8.16 3.17
CA PRO A 388 44.81 8.09 2.74
C PRO A 388 44.05 6.98 3.48
N SER A 389 42.79 7.25 3.81
CA SER A 389 41.87 6.26 4.38
C SER A 389 40.47 6.36 3.78
N LYS A 390 39.60 5.39 4.06
CA LYS A 390 38.21 5.41 3.58
C LYS A 390 37.26 6.14 4.53
N TRP A 391 37.51 6.04 5.83
CA TRP A 391 36.54 6.47 6.84
C TRP A 391 37.12 7.36 7.92
N GLY A 392 38.35 7.88 7.79
CA GLY A 392 38.92 8.67 8.86
C GLY A 392 40.34 9.16 8.63
N CYS A 393 41.25 8.76 9.51
CA CYS A 393 42.59 9.32 9.58
C CYS A 393 43.59 8.24 9.96
N ASN A 394 44.62 8.05 9.13
CA ASN A 394 45.74 7.16 9.40
C ASN A 394 47.00 7.98 9.64
N ASN A 395 47.40 8.07 10.91
CA ASN A 395 48.60 8.80 11.30
C ASN A 395 49.81 7.87 11.36
N SER A 396 50.98 8.43 11.07
CA SER A 396 52.25 7.71 11.18
C SER A 396 52.48 7.20 12.62
N PRO A 397 53.03 5.98 12.82
CA PRO A 397 53.24 5.35 14.13
C PRO A 397 54.19 6.07 15.10
N SER A 398 54.65 7.28 14.77
CA SER A 398 55.52 8.12 15.61
C SER A 398 54.75 9.00 16.61
N SER A 399 53.42 9.02 16.58
CA SER A 399 52.60 9.77 17.53
C SER A 399 52.10 8.87 18.66
N ASN A 400 52.09 9.36 19.91
CA ASN A 400 51.60 8.65 21.11
C ASN A 400 50.07 8.41 21.12
N PHE A 401 49.41 8.53 19.96
CA PHE A 401 47.97 8.43 19.77
C PHE A 401 47.64 7.21 18.90
N PRO A 402 46.43 6.64 18.99
CA PRO A 402 46.02 5.52 18.14
C PRO A 402 46.26 5.86 16.66
N THR A 403 46.95 4.95 15.96
CA THR A 403 47.46 5.15 14.59
C THR A 403 46.37 5.26 13.53
N GLU A 404 45.15 4.86 13.85
CA GLU A 404 43.99 4.88 12.94
C GLU A 404 42.73 5.26 13.73
N ARG A 405 41.97 6.25 13.25
CA ARG A 405 40.66 6.64 13.82
C ARG A 405 39.59 6.79 12.74
N ILE A 406 38.32 6.55 13.12
CA ILE A 406 37.16 6.84 12.26
C ILE A 406 36.83 8.32 12.41
N GLY A 407 36.75 9.02 11.29
CA GLY A 407 36.41 10.44 11.23
C GLY A 407 35.08 10.67 10.53
N VAL A 408 34.20 9.66 10.49
CA VAL A 408 32.87 9.76 9.84
C VAL A 408 31.78 9.89 10.89
N GLN A 409 30.90 10.87 10.67
CA GLN A 409 29.80 11.22 11.53
C GLN A 409 28.50 11.22 10.71
N ILE A 410 27.40 10.76 11.27
CA ILE A 410 26.10 10.75 10.58
C ILE A 410 25.12 11.62 11.35
N THR A 411 24.48 12.56 10.66
CA THR A 411 23.54 13.54 11.22
C THR A 411 22.21 13.58 10.46
N ASN A 412 21.21 14.23 11.04
CA ASN A 412 20.02 14.65 10.30
C ASN A 412 20.23 16.03 9.66
N LYS A 413 19.19 16.54 8.98
CA LYS A 413 19.18 17.87 8.37
C LYS A 413 19.49 19.03 9.33
N LEU A 414 19.14 18.88 10.60
CA LEU A 414 19.39 19.88 11.64
C LEU A 414 20.81 19.77 12.23
N GLU A 415 21.70 19.01 11.58
CA GLU A 415 23.05 18.66 12.04
C GLU A 415 23.06 18.01 13.44
N GLN A 416 21.91 17.50 13.88
CA GLN A 416 21.85 16.72 15.09
C GLN A 416 22.49 15.38 14.80
N THR A 417 23.55 15.11 15.54
CA THR A 417 24.22 13.83 15.54
C THR A 417 23.20 12.71 15.75
N LEU A 418 23.04 11.89 14.72
CA LEU A 418 22.29 10.65 14.83
C LEU A 418 23.16 9.60 15.53
N PHE A 419 24.50 9.62 15.33
CA PHE A 419 25.44 8.62 15.89
C PHE A 419 26.78 9.18 16.36
N LYS A 420 27.31 8.72 17.49
CA LYS A 420 28.66 9.08 18.00
C LYS A 420 29.70 8.00 17.67
N GLU A 421 30.92 8.43 17.36
CA GLU A 421 32.12 7.68 16.98
C GLU A 421 32.36 6.36 17.76
N ASP A 422 32.05 6.33 19.06
CA ASP A 422 32.36 5.20 19.95
C ASP A 422 31.56 3.90 19.70
N LYS A 423 30.59 3.89 18.76
CA LYS A 423 29.57 2.83 18.65
C LYS A 423 29.26 2.33 17.23
N MET A 424 30.14 2.49 16.25
CA MET A 424 30.00 1.70 15.01
C MET A 424 30.59 0.32 15.26
N THR A 425 29.88 -0.79 15.03
CA THR A 425 30.43 -2.16 15.11
C THR A 425 30.23 -2.93 13.82
N GLY A 426 31.29 -3.55 13.32
CA GLY A 426 31.21 -4.51 12.21
C GLY A 426 30.99 -5.92 12.75
N LYS A 427 29.81 -6.49 12.56
CA LYS A 427 29.51 -7.88 12.94
C LYS A 427 29.88 -8.85 11.82
N THR A 428 30.71 -9.85 12.14
CA THR A 428 30.64 -11.19 11.55
C THR A 428 30.58 -12.21 12.69
N GLY A 429 29.88 -13.32 12.47
CA GLY A 429 29.55 -14.31 13.48
C GLY A 429 30.74 -14.86 14.28
N ASN A 430 30.47 -15.09 15.58
CA ASN A 430 31.27 -15.77 16.60
C ASN A 430 32.64 -15.18 17.00
N SER A 431 32.60 -14.41 18.09
CA SER A 431 33.62 -14.23 19.13
C SER A 431 35.07 -14.01 18.67
N GLN A 432 35.44 -12.73 18.51
CA GLN A 432 36.69 -12.13 19.00
C GLN A 432 36.66 -10.61 18.73
N SER A 433 37.23 -9.82 19.63
CA SER A 433 37.40 -8.37 19.49
C SER A 433 38.14 -8.04 18.19
N ILE A 434 37.44 -7.46 17.21
CA ILE A 434 38.07 -6.98 15.97
C ILE A 434 38.30 -5.48 16.11
N THR A 435 39.57 -5.12 16.21
CA THR A 435 40.11 -3.77 16.13
C THR A 435 39.58 -3.04 14.88
N PHE A 436 39.01 -1.85 15.07
CA PHE A 436 38.56 -0.97 14.01
C PHE A 436 39.74 -0.42 13.20
N ASN A 437 39.62 -0.36 11.86
CA ASN A 437 40.52 0.44 11.02
C ASN A 437 39.73 1.29 10.02
N SER A 438 40.27 2.45 9.68
CA SER A 438 39.69 3.44 8.75
C SER A 438 39.67 2.95 7.29
N ASN A 439 40.17 1.75 7.02
CA ASN A 439 40.37 1.17 5.69
C ASN A 439 39.44 0.00 5.37
N LYS A 440 38.51 -0.36 6.27
CA LYS A 440 37.51 -1.39 6.00
C LYS A 440 36.67 -1.04 4.78
N ASN A 441 36.19 -2.04 4.05
CA ASN A 441 35.27 -1.83 2.93
C ASN A 441 33.86 -1.44 3.40
N GLU A 442 33.53 -1.71 4.66
CA GLU A 442 32.21 -1.52 5.22
C GLU A 442 32.33 -1.04 6.67
N ILE A 443 31.47 -0.10 7.07
CA ILE A 443 31.26 0.32 8.46
C ILE A 443 29.76 0.36 8.76
N SER A 444 29.36 -0.03 9.96
CA SER A 444 27.96 -0.02 10.39
C SER A 444 27.81 0.54 11.79
N THR A 445 26.70 1.25 12.04
CA THR A 445 26.31 1.68 13.38
C THR A 445 25.92 0.47 14.24
N GLU A 446 26.04 0.57 15.55
CA GLU A 446 25.28 -0.31 16.47
C GLU A 446 23.76 -0.13 16.26
N PRO A 447 22.92 -1.07 16.75
CA PRO A 447 21.48 -0.95 16.67
C PRO A 447 20.96 0.35 17.31
N ILE A 448 20.04 0.99 16.60
CA ILE A 448 19.54 2.32 16.84
C ILE A 448 18.05 2.23 17.16
N ARG A 449 17.54 3.17 17.95
CA ARG A 449 16.12 3.48 18.02
C ARG A 449 15.90 4.92 17.56
N ILE A 450 15.42 5.11 16.33
CA ILE A 450 15.14 6.43 15.77
C ILE A 450 13.63 6.66 15.78
N ALA A 451 13.14 7.36 16.80
CA ALA A 451 11.83 8.00 16.73
C ALA A 451 12.01 9.36 16.05
N ASP A 452 11.47 9.46 14.83
CA ASP A 452 11.36 10.66 13.97
C ASP A 452 12.68 11.27 13.48
N LEU A 453 13.12 10.87 12.28
CA LEU A 453 14.07 11.63 11.43
C LEU A 453 13.37 12.89 10.89
N PRO A 454 13.68 14.11 11.38
CA PRO A 454 13.07 15.32 10.85
C PRO A 454 13.44 15.46 9.37
N GLU A 455 12.41 15.65 8.54
CA GLU A 455 12.50 15.76 7.08
C GLU A 455 13.13 14.56 6.34
N ARG A 456 13.22 13.38 6.99
CA ARG A 456 13.70 12.12 6.37
C ARG A 456 15.06 12.26 5.66
N GLU A 457 15.98 13.06 6.19
CA GLU A 457 17.31 13.29 5.59
C GLU A 457 18.43 12.74 6.48
N ILE A 458 19.37 12.03 5.87
CA ILE A 458 20.61 11.56 6.45
C ILE A 458 21.77 12.33 5.81
N GLN A 459 22.70 12.80 6.62
CA GLN A 459 23.93 13.43 6.15
C GLN A 459 25.14 12.67 6.68
N VAL A 460 26.05 12.32 5.79
CA VAL A 460 27.33 11.67 6.12
C VAL A 460 28.41 12.74 6.05
N TRP A 461 29.05 12.98 7.19
CA TRP A 461 30.05 14.02 7.39
C TRP A 461 31.42 13.43 7.65
N TYR A 462 32.45 14.16 7.24
CA TYR A 462 33.74 14.05 7.90
C TYR A 462 33.71 14.92 9.16
N ILE A 463 34.14 14.39 10.30
CA ILE A 463 33.92 15.02 11.60
C ILE A 463 34.65 16.37 11.74
N GLU A 464 35.81 16.52 11.10
CA GLU A 464 36.56 17.79 11.09
C GLU A 464 35.99 18.80 10.09
N ASP A 465 35.15 18.36 9.15
CA ASP A 465 34.32 19.21 8.27
C ASP A 465 33.03 19.67 8.99
N MET A 466 32.61 18.95 10.03
CA MET A 466 31.36 19.20 10.75
C MET A 466 31.56 20.24 11.86
N GLY A 467 31.12 21.47 11.61
CA GLY A 467 31.12 22.57 12.57
C GLY A 467 32.34 23.49 12.38
N ASN A 468 32.06 24.75 12.04
CA ASN A 468 33.06 25.80 11.76
C ASN A 468 34.26 25.77 12.73
N GLY A 469 35.39 25.22 12.30
CA GLY A 469 36.64 25.21 13.05
C GLY A 469 37.85 25.14 12.13
N ASP A 470 38.89 25.91 12.47
CA ASP A 470 40.16 26.06 11.74
C ASP A 470 40.98 24.76 11.54
N SER A 471 40.39 23.58 11.79
CA SER A 471 40.99 22.25 11.76
C SER A 471 40.89 21.53 10.41
N GLU A 472 40.22 22.08 9.40
CA GLU A 472 40.04 21.43 8.09
C GLU A 472 41.06 21.85 7.00
N TYR A 473 41.95 22.81 7.29
CA TYR A 473 42.80 23.43 6.26
C TYR A 473 43.69 22.41 5.53
N ASP A 474 44.30 21.50 6.28
CA ASP A 474 45.21 20.48 5.76
C ASP A 474 44.51 19.15 5.42
N ASN A 475 43.17 19.11 5.51
CA ASN A 475 42.37 17.99 5.08
C ASN A 475 42.26 17.92 3.56
N SER A 476 42.09 16.72 3.03
CA SER A 476 41.91 16.51 1.59
C SER A 476 41.22 15.20 1.28
N GLY A 477 40.63 15.14 0.08
CA GLY A 477 39.97 13.95 -0.42
C GLY A 477 38.45 13.97 -0.20
N GLU A 478 37.78 13.13 -0.98
CA GLU A 478 36.34 12.88 -0.94
C GLU A 478 36.15 11.36 -1.06
N VAL A 479 35.12 10.83 -0.40
CA VAL A 479 34.78 9.40 -0.41
C VAL A 479 33.35 9.25 -0.89
N THR A 480 33.17 8.32 -1.83
CA THR A 480 31.85 7.87 -2.30
C THR A 480 31.52 6.54 -1.64
N CYS A 481 30.34 6.46 -1.03
CA CYS A 481 29.84 5.25 -0.38
C CYS A 481 28.36 5.01 -0.67
N LYS A 482 27.96 3.74 -0.65
CA LYS A 482 26.57 3.32 -0.64
C LYS A 482 26.06 3.34 0.80
N VAL A 483 24.83 3.82 1.00
CA VAL A 483 24.19 3.93 2.30
C VAL A 483 23.09 2.88 2.39
N TYR A 484 23.19 2.00 3.37
CA TYR A 484 22.19 0.99 3.68
C TYR A 484 21.54 1.32 5.03
N VAL A 485 20.23 1.08 5.15
CA VAL A 485 19.49 1.20 6.40
C VAL A 485 18.80 -0.11 6.75
N SER A 486 18.85 -0.50 8.02
CA SER A 486 17.98 -1.55 8.55
C SER A 486 16.73 -0.94 9.15
N VAL A 487 15.58 -1.55 8.87
CA VAL A 487 14.27 -1.11 9.37
C VAL A 487 13.61 -2.23 10.18
N LEU A 488 12.99 -1.87 11.31
CA LEU A 488 12.11 -2.73 12.12
C LEU A 488 10.63 -2.39 11.90
#